data_AF-A0A7Y3D2J3-F1
#
_entry.id   AF-A0A7Y3D2J3-F1
#
_cell.length_a   1.000
_cell.length_b   1.000
_cell.length_c   1.000
_cell.angle_alpha   90.00
_cell.angle_beta   90.00
_cell.angle_gamma   90.00
#
_symmetry.space_group_name_H-M   'P 1'
#
loop_
_entity.id
_entity.type
_entity.pdbx_description
1 polymer ?
#
loop_
_entity_poly.entity_id
_entity_poly.type
_entity_poly.pdbx_seq_one_letter_code
_entity_poly.pdbx_strand_id
1 'polypeptide(L)'
;DAQLLSTSGKMVLWAGDANGDGVMRYLGAGNDTNGIKDDVLAPENGNTTSSNFYPYLGYENSDIDMNGQIRYLGPGNDSNFLKDIILIFPANTGQSNFFPINEQIPD
;
A
#
# COMPACT_ATOMS: atom_id res chain seq x y z
N ASP A 1 -3.77 2.07 -18.92
CA ASP A 1 -4.10 3.38 -18.35
C ASP A 1 -5.07 3.16 -17.20
N ALA A 2 -4.64 3.42 -15.97
CA ALA A 2 -5.50 3.28 -14.81
C ALA A 2 -5.43 4.54 -13.96
N GLN A 3 -5.85 5.63 -14.59
CA GLN A 3 -6.11 6.89 -13.92
C GLN A 3 -7.57 6.87 -13.44
N LEU A 4 -7.81 7.19 -12.17
CA LEU A 4 -9.16 7.40 -11.66
C LEU A 4 -9.50 8.89 -11.80
N LEU A 5 -10.67 9.21 -12.36
CA LEU A 5 -11.20 10.56 -12.31
C LEU A 5 -11.72 10.79 -10.88
N SER A 6 -11.06 11.67 -10.12
CA SER A 6 -11.62 12.08 -8.83
C SER A 6 -12.96 12.79 -9.04
N THR A 7 -13.79 12.84 -8.00
CA THR A 7 -15.08 13.57 -8.00
C THR A 7 -14.92 15.07 -8.32
N SER A 8 -13.69 15.59 -8.31
CA SER A 8 -13.33 16.96 -8.67
C SER A 8 -12.86 17.15 -10.12
N GLY A 9 -12.86 16.09 -10.94
CA GLY A 9 -12.35 16.12 -12.31
C GLY A 9 -10.83 16.11 -12.42
N LYS A 10 -10.11 15.91 -11.30
CA LYS A 10 -8.65 15.76 -11.28
C LYS A 10 -8.26 14.31 -11.48
N MET A 11 -7.20 14.10 -12.26
CA MET A 11 -6.51 12.82 -12.36
C MET A 11 -5.79 12.54 -11.06
N VAL A 12 -6.03 11.37 -10.47
CA VAL A 12 -5.31 10.91 -9.29
C VAL A 12 -4.55 9.63 -9.63
N LEU A 13 -3.38 9.48 -9.00
CA LEU A 13 -2.62 8.25 -9.00
C LEU A 13 -3.11 7.36 -7.87
N TRP A 14 -2.98 6.05 -8.06
CA TRP A 14 -3.21 5.09 -6.99
C TRP A 14 -1.98 5.07 -6.08
N ALA A 15 -2.18 5.24 -4.77
CA ALA A 15 -1.15 5.01 -3.78
C ALA A 15 -0.92 3.51 -3.60
N GLY A 16 0.28 3.07 -3.20
CA GLY A 16 0.45 1.74 -2.62
C GLY A 16 1.69 0.94 -3.00
N ASP A 17 2.67 1.52 -3.70
CA ASP A 17 3.98 0.88 -3.91
C ASP A 17 4.89 1.10 -2.68
N ALA A 18 4.68 0.28 -1.66
CA ALA A 18 5.40 0.38 -0.39
C ALA A 18 6.88 0.01 -0.56
N ASN A 19 7.19 -0.92 -1.48
CA ASN A 19 8.56 -1.41 -1.66
C ASN A 19 9.35 -0.65 -2.74
N GLY A 20 8.69 0.19 -3.54
CA GLY A 20 9.30 1.06 -4.54
C GLY A 20 9.78 0.35 -5.81
N ASP A 21 9.22 -0.82 -6.14
CA ASP A 21 9.58 -1.60 -7.33
C ASP A 21 8.80 -1.19 -8.60
N GLY A 22 7.94 -0.19 -8.49
CA GLY A 22 7.06 0.31 -9.55
C GLY A 22 5.85 -0.59 -9.81
N VAL A 23 5.57 -1.59 -8.97
CA VAL A 23 4.46 -2.51 -9.15
C VAL A 23 3.79 -2.89 -7.83
N MET A 24 2.60 -2.33 -7.62
CA MET A 24 1.78 -2.62 -6.46
C MET A 24 1.19 -4.04 -6.50
N ARG A 25 1.39 -4.79 -5.41
CA ARG A 25 0.95 -6.17 -5.18
C ARG A 25 0.61 -6.42 -3.70
N TYR A 26 -0.56 -7.01 -3.45
CA TYR A 26 -0.96 -7.45 -2.12
C TYR A 26 -0.36 -8.82 -1.75
N LEU A 27 -0.39 -9.78 -2.68
CA LEU A 27 0.22 -11.11 -2.53
C LEU A 27 1.16 -11.44 -3.69
N GLY A 28 2.00 -12.47 -3.49
CA GLY A 28 2.96 -12.95 -4.48
C GLY A 28 4.39 -12.52 -4.16
N ALA A 29 5.32 -12.80 -5.08
CA ALA A 29 6.70 -12.33 -4.95
C ALA A 29 6.76 -10.81 -5.20
N GLY A 30 7.58 -10.09 -4.42
CA GLY A 30 7.67 -8.62 -4.50
C GLY A 30 6.34 -7.94 -4.13
N ASN A 31 5.68 -8.40 -3.06
CA ASN A 31 4.46 -7.77 -2.57
C ASN A 31 4.77 -6.62 -1.61
N ASP A 32 3.96 -5.58 -1.66
CA ASP A 32 4.07 -4.39 -0.81
C ASP A 32 3.69 -4.67 0.63
N THR A 33 2.82 -5.66 0.87
CA THR A 33 2.50 -6.16 2.22
C THR A 33 3.78 -6.54 3.00
N ASN A 34 4.80 -7.07 2.33
CA ASN A 34 6.10 -7.35 2.94
C ASN A 34 6.90 -6.08 3.20
N GLY A 35 6.87 -5.08 2.29
CA GLY A 35 7.49 -3.77 2.52
C GLY A 35 6.92 -3.11 3.78
N ILE A 36 5.59 -3.04 3.89
CA ILE A 36 4.88 -2.52 5.07
C ILE A 36 5.30 -3.25 6.35
N LYS A 37 5.39 -4.58 6.29
CA LYS A 37 5.83 -5.39 7.44
C LYS A 37 7.28 -5.08 7.81
N ASP A 38 8.17 -5.03 6.83
CA ASP A 38 9.59 -4.82 7.05
C ASP A 38 9.82 -3.42 7.66
N ASP A 39 9.13 -2.40 7.16
CA ASP A 39 9.15 -1.04 7.72
C ASP A 39 8.60 -1.00 9.16
N VAL A 40 7.50 -1.68 9.46
CA VAL A 40 6.94 -1.77 10.83
C VAL A 40 7.89 -2.48 11.79
N LEU A 41 8.64 -3.47 11.32
CA LEU A 41 9.62 -4.20 12.15
C LEU A 41 10.97 -3.49 12.26
N ALA A 42 11.20 -2.44 11.47
CA ALA A 42 12.44 -1.69 11.47
C ALA A 42 12.63 -0.97 12.83
N PRO A 43 13.74 -1.20 13.56
CA PRO A 43 13.91 -0.68 14.92
C PRO A 43 13.97 0.85 15.00
N GLU A 44 14.35 1.54 13.92
CA GLU A 44 14.44 2.99 13.81
C GLU A 44 13.10 3.71 14.02
N ASN A 45 11.97 3.02 13.80
CA ASN A 45 10.63 3.57 13.99
C ASN A 45 10.16 3.55 15.46
N GLY A 46 10.96 2.96 16.37
CA GLY A 46 10.63 2.82 17.79
C GLY A 46 10.00 1.48 18.20
N ASN A 47 9.86 0.51 17.28
CA ASN A 47 9.34 -0.84 17.57
C ASN A 47 10.35 -1.71 18.31
N THR A 48 10.59 -1.43 19.59
CA THR A 48 11.56 -2.18 20.41
C THR A 48 11.14 -3.62 20.73
N THR A 49 9.93 -4.02 20.35
CA THR A 49 9.36 -5.35 20.65
C THR A 49 9.29 -6.25 19.42
N SER A 50 9.65 -5.74 18.24
CA SER A 50 9.46 -6.43 16.96
C SER A 50 8.02 -6.94 16.77
N SER A 51 7.04 -6.15 17.21
CA SER A 51 5.64 -6.51 17.11
C SER A 51 5.09 -6.14 15.74
N ASN A 52 4.46 -7.09 15.05
CA ASN A 52 3.73 -6.86 13.80
C ASN A 52 2.48 -5.95 13.97
N PHE A 53 2.05 -5.72 15.21
CA PHE A 53 0.91 -4.85 15.55
C PHE A 53 1.34 -3.46 16.00
N TYR A 54 2.63 -3.12 15.94
CA TYR A 54 3.13 -1.82 16.35
C TYR A 54 2.76 -0.75 15.31
N PRO A 55 2.00 0.30 15.69
CA PRO A 55 1.83 1.46 14.84
C PRO A 55 2.98 2.44 15.05
N TYR A 56 3.43 3.09 13.98
CA TYR A 56 4.34 4.23 14.09
C TYR A 56 3.85 5.40 13.23
N LEU A 57 4.35 6.61 13.53
CA LEU A 57 3.98 7.83 12.81
C LEU A 57 5.02 8.13 11.74
N GLY A 58 4.57 8.46 10.53
CA GLY A 58 5.43 8.75 9.40
C GLY A 58 4.62 9.00 8.14
N TYR A 59 5.23 9.70 7.17
CA TYR A 59 4.72 9.83 5.81
C TYR A 59 5.70 9.11 4.89
N GLU A 60 5.59 7.79 4.86
CA GLU A 60 6.46 6.87 4.12
C GLU A 60 5.65 6.14 3.05
N ASN A 61 6.30 5.45 2.12
CA ASN A 61 5.59 4.69 1.09
C ASN A 61 4.64 3.62 1.67
N SER A 62 4.94 3.14 2.88
CA SER A 62 4.10 2.21 3.63
C SER A 62 2.85 2.83 4.28
N ASP A 63 2.70 4.16 4.27
CA ASP A 63 1.48 4.89 4.67
C ASP A 63 0.50 4.96 3.48
N ILE A 64 -0.22 3.86 3.26
CA ILE A 64 -0.98 3.61 2.02
C ILE A 64 -2.20 4.52 1.92
N ASP A 65 -2.84 4.82 3.06
CA ASP A 65 -4.00 5.73 3.13
C ASP A 65 -3.60 7.19 3.40
N MET A 66 -2.29 7.48 3.50
CA MET A 66 -1.71 8.81 3.71
C MET A 66 -2.22 9.51 4.98
N ASN A 67 -2.50 8.74 6.04
CA ASN A 67 -3.04 9.27 7.29
C ASN A 67 -1.94 9.71 8.29
N GLY A 68 -0.67 9.47 7.97
CA GLY A 68 0.50 9.76 8.80
C GLY A 68 0.83 8.68 9.83
N GLN A 69 0.24 7.49 9.73
CA GLN A 69 0.41 6.38 10.65
C GLN A 69 0.43 5.04 9.93
N ILE A 70 1.58 4.38 10.00
CA ILE A 70 1.82 3.09 9.35
C ILE A 70 1.48 1.94 10.30
N ARG A 71 0.79 0.93 9.77
CA ARG A 71 0.42 -0.33 10.44
C ARG A 71 0.47 -1.50 9.46
N TYR A 72 1.13 -2.58 9.88
CA TYR A 72 1.11 -3.84 9.15
C TYR A 72 -0.13 -4.70 9.50
N LEU A 73 -0.39 -4.93 10.80
CA LEU A 73 -1.56 -5.67 11.27
C LEU A 73 -2.45 -4.82 12.19
N GLY A 74 -3.62 -5.36 12.52
CA GLY A 74 -4.61 -4.74 13.40
C GLY A 74 -5.69 -3.95 12.64
N PRO A 75 -6.65 -3.33 13.33
CA PRO A 75 -7.70 -2.54 12.68
C PRO A 75 -7.14 -1.31 11.97
N GLY A 76 -7.63 -1.02 10.77
CA GLY A 76 -7.19 0.14 9.98
C GLY A 76 -5.71 0.07 9.59
N ASN A 77 -5.23 -1.12 9.22
CA ASN A 77 -3.86 -1.31 8.75
C ASN A 77 -3.72 -1.06 7.24
N ASP A 78 -2.53 -0.63 6.84
CA ASP A 78 -2.16 -0.30 5.47
C ASP A 78 -2.23 -1.50 4.51
N SER A 79 -1.95 -2.70 5.00
CA SER A 79 -2.04 -3.93 4.20
C SER A 79 -3.48 -4.23 3.74
N ASN A 80 -4.48 -3.88 4.55
CA ASN A 80 -5.90 -4.00 4.18
C ASN A 80 -6.30 -2.90 3.20
N PHE A 81 -5.82 -1.66 3.38
CA PHE A 81 -6.05 -0.60 2.39
C PHE A 81 -5.47 -0.95 1.03
N LEU A 82 -4.24 -1.47 1.00
CA LEU A 82 -3.58 -1.99 -0.20
C LEU A 82 -4.40 -3.09 -0.88
N LYS A 83 -4.90 -4.06 -0.10
CA LYS A 83 -5.76 -5.12 -0.61
C LYS A 83 -7.03 -4.55 -1.24
N ASP A 84 -7.69 -3.62 -0.56
CA ASP A 84 -8.94 -3.02 -1.03
C ASP A 84 -8.72 -2.27 -2.35
N ILE A 85 -7.65 -1.48 -2.46
CA ILE A 85 -7.21 -0.83 -3.70
C ILE A 85 -7.08 -1.84 -4.84
N ILE A 86 -6.38 -2.96 -4.61
CA ILE A 86 -6.17 -4.00 -5.62
C ILE A 86 -7.48 -4.66 -6.05
N LEU A 87 -8.39 -4.92 -5.11
CA LEU A 87 -9.67 -5.59 -5.39
C LEU A 87 -10.67 -4.70 -6.15
N ILE A 88 -10.61 -3.38 -5.95
CA ILE A 88 -11.48 -2.43 -6.65
C ILE A 88 -10.87 -1.88 -7.95
N PHE A 89 -9.63 -2.26 -8.26
CA PHE A 89 -8.94 -1.76 -9.44
C PHE A 89 -9.71 -2.14 -10.72
N PRO A 90 -10.04 -1.18 -11.61
CA PRO A 90 -10.95 -1.44 -12.74
C PRO A 90 -10.51 -2.57 -13.69
N ALA A 91 -9.20 -2.78 -13.85
CA ALA A 91 -8.68 -3.86 -14.69
C ALA A 91 -8.66 -5.23 -13.98
N ASN A 92 -8.83 -5.27 -12.66
CA ASN A 92 -8.92 -6.50 -11.86
C ASN A 92 -10.37 -7.03 -11.85
N THR A 93 -10.91 -7.33 -13.03
CA THR A 93 -12.30 -7.78 -13.19
C THR A 93 -12.61 -9.10 -12.48
N GLY A 94 -11.58 -9.91 -12.20
CA GLY A 94 -11.68 -11.16 -11.45
C GLY A 94 -11.48 -11.01 -9.94
N GLN A 95 -11.24 -9.79 -9.44
CA GLN A 95 -11.01 -9.49 -8.02
C GLN A 95 -9.93 -10.39 -7.39
N SER A 96 -8.84 -10.62 -8.13
CA SER A 96 -7.73 -11.44 -7.67
C SER A 96 -6.85 -10.66 -6.69
N ASN A 97 -6.52 -11.28 -5.55
CA ASN A 97 -5.53 -10.76 -4.59
C ASN A 97 -4.09 -10.77 -5.12
N PHE A 98 -3.84 -11.43 -6.26
CA PHE A 98 -2.53 -11.50 -6.92
C PHE A 98 -2.42 -10.56 -8.13
N PHE A 99 -3.42 -9.70 -8.36
CA PHE A 99 -3.42 -8.80 -9.50
C PHE A 99 -2.36 -7.70 -9.30
N PRO A 100 -1.38 -7.56 -10.21
CA PRO A 100 -0.38 -6.51 -10.15
C PRO A 100 -0.89 -5.21 -10.76
N ILE A 101 -0.58 -4.07 -10.14
CA ILE A 101 -0.84 -2.74 -10.70
C ILE A 101 0.51 -2.05 -10.92
N ASN A 102 0.91 -1.86 -12.17
CA ASN A 102 2.14 -1.12 -12.47
C ASN A 102 1.91 0.37 -12.20
N GLU A 103 2.88 1.03 -11.57
CA GLU A 103 2.86 2.48 -11.37
C GLU A 103 2.75 3.21 -12.72
N GLN A 104 2.09 4.36 -12.67
CA GLN A 104 1.85 5.20 -13.84
C GLN A 104 2.60 6.51 -13.65
N ILE A 105 3.66 6.72 -14.43
CA ILE A 105 4.27 8.05 -14.54
C ILE A 105 3.31 8.93 -15.33
N PRO A 106 2.94 10.13 -14.85
CA PRO A 106 2.20 11.09 -15.66
C PRO A 106 3.03 11.50 -16.88
N ASP A 107 2.46 11.37 -18.08
CA ASP A 107 3.01 11.99 -19.29
C ASP A 107 2.95 13.52 -19.21
#